data_AF-N1WP16-F1
#
_entry.id   AF-N1WP16-F1
#
_cell.length_a   1.000
_cell.length_b   1.000
_cell.length_c   1.000
_cell.angle_alpha   90.00
_cell.angle_beta   90.00
_cell.angle_gamma   90.00
#
_symmetry.space_group_name_H-M   'P 1'
#
loop_
_entity.id
_entity.type
_entity.pdbx_description
1 polymer ?
#
loop_
_entity_poly.entity_id
_entity_poly.type
_entity_poly.pdbx_seq_one_letter_code
_entity_poly.pdbx_strand_id
1 'polypeptide(L)'
;MQPDELILQLKKQNEVAFSQIYDMYSENIFGIINNIVKDVEIAEEVLQDVFIKVWNKSDSYSADKGRFFTWLLNISRNAAIDKVRSKAYKNKLKNSDFDDFSFFIKDDMDLDSQSDGYGLRKFVDKLKPMCVKLIDLLFFKGYTQKEVSETLDIPLGTVKSRNRSCLNSLRETLG
;
A
#
# COMPACT_ATOMS: atom_id res chain seq x y z
N MET A 1 1.15 2.38 19.74
CA MET A 1 0.58 1.27 20.54
C MET A 1 -0.69 0.81 19.82
N GLN A 2 -0.98 -0.49 19.74
CA GLN A 2 -2.13 -1.00 18.97
C GLN A 2 -3.42 -0.89 19.83
N PRO A 3 -4.56 -0.42 19.30
CA PRO A 3 -5.78 -0.22 20.09
C PRO A 3 -6.57 -1.54 20.22
N ASP A 4 -6.01 -2.49 20.97
CA ASP A 4 -6.52 -3.88 21.01
C ASP A 4 -7.98 -3.98 21.49
N GLU A 5 -8.39 -3.15 22.45
CA GLU A 5 -9.79 -3.09 22.90
C GLU A 5 -10.74 -2.63 21.78
N LEU A 6 -10.38 -1.57 21.05
CA LEU A 6 -11.19 -1.08 19.93
C LEU A 6 -11.30 -2.14 18.83
N ILE A 7 -10.23 -2.87 18.57
CA ILE A 7 -10.24 -3.95 17.57
C ILE A 7 -11.16 -5.08 18.04
N LEU A 8 -11.16 -5.44 19.32
CA LEU A 8 -12.07 -6.45 19.86
C LEU A 8 -13.53 -6.02 19.74
N GLN A 9 -13.83 -4.74 19.99
CA GLN A 9 -15.18 -4.18 19.84
C GLN A 9 -15.59 -4.06 18.37
N LEU A 10 -14.67 -3.74 17.47
CA LEU A 10 -14.90 -3.77 16.02
C LEU A 10 -15.33 -5.16 15.54
N LYS A 11 -14.70 -6.23 16.04
CA LYS A 11 -15.11 -7.62 15.74
C LYS A 11 -16.54 -7.91 16.20
N LYS A 12 -16.99 -7.26 17.28
CA LYS A 12 -18.37 -7.35 17.76
C LYS A 12 -19.33 -6.41 17.02
N GLN A 13 -18.92 -5.81 15.89
CA GLN A 13 -19.72 -4.88 15.10
C GLN A 13 -20.18 -3.67 15.93
N ASN A 14 -19.30 -3.15 16.79
CA ASN A 14 -19.58 -1.93 17.55
C ASN A 14 -19.27 -0.68 16.70
N GLU A 15 -20.30 0.11 16.40
CA GLU A 15 -20.20 1.30 15.55
C GLU A 15 -19.28 2.39 16.11
N VAL A 16 -19.27 2.58 17.44
CA VAL A 16 -18.40 3.57 18.10
C VAL A 16 -16.94 3.19 17.95
N ALA A 17 -16.61 1.91 18.16
CA ALA A 17 -15.25 1.40 17.97
C ALA A 17 -14.80 1.51 16.51
N PHE A 18 -15.72 1.28 15.55
CA PHE A 18 -15.43 1.48 14.14
C PHE A 18 -15.17 2.94 13.80
N SER A 19 -15.97 3.88 14.30
CA SER A 19 -15.73 5.31 14.13
C SER A 19 -14.36 5.72 14.66
N GLN A 20 -13.97 5.25 15.85
CA GLN A 20 -12.67 5.56 16.42
C GLN A 20 -11.52 4.97 15.62
N ILE A 21 -11.68 3.73 15.10
CA ILE A 21 -10.70 3.13 14.20
C ILE A 21 -10.61 3.91 12.88
N TYR A 22 -11.74 4.38 12.35
CA TYR A 22 -11.76 5.24 11.17
C TYR A 22 -10.96 6.52 11.42
N ASP A 23 -11.22 7.24 12.50
CA ASP A 23 -10.52 8.48 12.86
C ASP A 23 -9.01 8.25 13.04
N MET A 24 -8.61 7.11 13.62
CA MET A 24 -7.21 6.78 13.85
C MET A 24 -6.41 6.45 12.57
N TYR A 25 -7.04 5.87 11.56
CA TYR A 25 -6.32 5.28 10.42
C TYR A 25 -6.67 5.89 9.06
N SER A 26 -7.78 6.62 8.94
CA SER A 26 -8.29 7.12 7.66
C SER A 26 -7.27 7.97 6.89
N GLU A 27 -6.60 8.91 7.56
CA GLU A 27 -5.58 9.78 6.94
C GLU A 27 -4.40 8.99 6.36
N ASN A 28 -3.82 8.09 7.16
CA ASN A 28 -2.69 7.25 6.73
C ASN A 28 -3.10 6.32 5.57
N ILE A 29 -4.29 5.74 5.65
CA ILE A 29 -4.80 4.85 4.60
C ILE A 29 -5.13 5.63 3.33
N PHE A 30 -5.68 6.84 3.46
CA PHE A 30 -5.93 7.73 2.35
C PHE A 30 -4.64 8.07 1.60
N GLY A 31 -3.57 8.47 2.30
CA GLY A 31 -2.28 8.77 1.67
C GLY A 31 -1.74 7.59 0.85
N ILE A 32 -1.88 6.36 1.36
CA ILE A 32 -1.47 5.15 0.65
C ILE A 32 -2.33 4.89 -0.58
N ILE A 33 -3.64 5.02 -0.47
CA ILE A 33 -4.58 4.84 -1.59
C ILE A 33 -4.31 5.90 -2.66
N ASN A 34 -4.16 7.16 -2.27
CA ASN A 34 -3.93 8.28 -3.17
C ASN A 34 -2.60 8.13 -3.92
N ASN A 35 -1.56 7.59 -3.29
CA ASN A 35 -0.30 7.32 -3.98
C ASN A 35 -0.43 6.27 -5.10
N ILE A 36 -1.35 5.30 -4.94
CA ILE A 36 -1.61 4.26 -5.94
C ILE A 36 -2.56 4.77 -7.04
N VAL A 37 -3.65 5.43 -6.62
CA VAL A 37 -4.75 5.85 -7.50
C VAL A 37 -4.45 7.18 -8.21
N LYS A 38 -3.65 8.06 -7.62
CA LYS A 38 -3.25 9.38 -8.15
C LYS A 38 -4.42 10.26 -8.60
N ASP A 39 -5.53 10.16 -7.86
CA ASP A 39 -6.75 10.92 -8.10
C ASP A 39 -7.50 11.01 -6.77
N VAL A 40 -7.68 12.24 -6.27
CA VAL A 40 -8.19 12.52 -4.92
C VAL A 40 -9.63 12.01 -4.77
N GLU A 41 -10.50 12.31 -5.72
CA GLU A 41 -11.92 11.91 -5.68
C GLU A 41 -12.05 10.39 -5.69
N ILE A 42 -11.26 9.72 -6.55
CA ILE A 42 -11.26 8.26 -6.62
C ILE A 42 -10.64 7.64 -5.36
N ALA A 43 -9.61 8.27 -4.78
CA ALA A 43 -9.00 7.81 -3.54
C ALA A 43 -9.97 7.89 -2.36
N GLU A 44 -10.78 8.94 -2.26
CA GLU A 44 -11.84 9.07 -1.25
C GLU A 44 -12.90 7.97 -1.41
N GLU A 45 -13.36 7.69 -2.63
CA GLU A 45 -14.30 6.60 -2.91
C GLU A 45 -13.72 5.24 -2.46
N VAL A 46 -12.46 4.96 -2.82
CA VAL A 46 -11.78 3.72 -2.43
C VAL A 46 -11.59 3.63 -0.92
N LEU A 47 -11.28 4.75 -0.25
CA LEU A 47 -11.16 4.79 1.21
C LEU A 47 -12.47 4.35 1.89
N GLN A 48 -13.61 4.86 1.42
CA GLN A 48 -14.92 4.48 1.93
C GLN A 48 -15.17 2.97 1.74
N ASP A 49 -14.93 2.44 0.54
CA ASP A 49 -15.04 1.01 0.24
C ASP A 49 -14.14 0.15 1.14
N VAL A 50 -12.94 0.63 1.45
CA VAL A 50 -11.99 -0.05 2.32
C VAL A 50 -12.54 -0.18 3.73
N PHE A 51 -13.08 0.90 4.30
CA PHE A 51 -13.62 0.85 5.65
C PHE A 51 -14.91 0.01 5.73
N ILE A 52 -15.73 -0.01 4.68
CA ILE A 52 -16.85 -0.97 4.57
C ILE A 52 -16.32 -2.42 4.54
N LYS A 53 -15.25 -2.69 3.79
CA LYS A 53 -14.61 -4.02 3.78
C LYS A 53 -14.02 -4.40 5.13
N VAL A 54 -13.45 -3.45 5.87
CA VAL A 54 -12.90 -3.64 7.21
C VAL A 54 -14.01 -4.02 8.19
N TRP A 55 -15.14 -3.31 8.17
CA TRP A 55 -16.32 -3.64 8.97
C TRP A 55 -16.81 -5.07 8.69
N ASN A 56 -17.02 -5.39 7.41
CA ASN A 56 -17.53 -6.70 6.99
C ASN A 56 -16.55 -7.86 7.23
N LYS A 57 -15.25 -7.58 7.32
CA LYS A 57 -14.19 -8.60 7.49
C LYS A 57 -13.52 -8.54 8.86
N SER A 58 -14.01 -7.74 9.80
CA SER A 58 -13.39 -7.54 11.12
C SER A 58 -13.12 -8.88 11.83
N ASP A 59 -14.04 -9.84 11.72
CA ASP A 59 -13.91 -11.18 12.30
C ASP A 59 -12.70 -11.97 11.79
N SER A 60 -12.27 -11.71 10.56
CA SER A 60 -11.12 -12.39 9.93
C SER A 60 -9.77 -11.91 10.43
N TYR A 61 -9.71 -10.76 11.12
CA TYR A 61 -8.48 -10.27 11.73
C TYR A 61 -8.06 -11.16 12.91
N SER A 62 -6.77 -11.48 12.93
CA SER A 62 -6.15 -12.36 13.91
C SER A 62 -4.74 -11.86 14.25
N ALA A 63 -4.51 -11.57 15.53
CA ALA A 63 -3.26 -10.94 16.00
C ALA A 63 -2.03 -11.85 15.87
N ASP A 64 -2.22 -13.16 15.86
CA ASP A 64 -1.20 -14.18 15.57
C ASP A 64 -0.67 -14.10 14.13
N LYS A 65 -1.47 -13.58 13.18
CA LYS A 65 -1.10 -13.44 11.77
C LYS A 65 -0.43 -12.10 11.44
N GLY A 66 -0.41 -11.16 12.39
CA GLY A 66 0.22 -9.86 12.24
C GLY A 66 -0.56 -8.72 12.89
N ARG A 67 0.03 -7.51 12.85
CA ARG A 67 -0.57 -6.30 13.40
C ARG A 67 -1.82 -5.87 12.61
N PHE A 68 -2.78 -5.26 13.29
CA PHE A 68 -4.02 -4.77 12.67
C PHE A 68 -3.76 -3.78 11.54
N PHE A 69 -2.83 -2.84 11.72
CA PHE A 69 -2.47 -1.89 10.68
C PHE A 69 -1.98 -2.59 9.39
N THR A 70 -1.21 -3.67 9.53
CA THR A 70 -0.75 -4.46 8.36
C THR A 70 -1.90 -5.16 7.66
N TRP A 71 -2.88 -5.69 8.42
CA TRP A 71 -4.08 -6.29 7.85
C TRP A 71 -4.94 -5.26 7.12
N LEU A 72 -5.16 -4.09 7.72
CA LEU A 72 -5.85 -2.95 7.12
C LEU A 72 -5.17 -2.49 5.83
N LEU A 73 -3.86 -2.26 5.89
CA LEU A 73 -3.03 -1.87 4.75
C LEU A 73 -3.19 -2.81 3.54
N ASN A 74 -3.24 -4.11 3.79
CA ASN A 74 -3.42 -5.10 2.73
C ASN A 74 -4.81 -4.97 2.07
N ILE A 75 -5.86 -4.72 2.85
CA ILE A 75 -7.21 -4.47 2.31
C ILE A 75 -7.19 -3.20 1.45
N SER A 76 -6.61 -2.11 1.97
CA SER A 76 -6.52 -0.82 1.30
C SER A 76 -5.79 -0.89 -0.02
N ARG A 77 -4.61 -1.51 -0.01
CA ARG A 77 -3.79 -1.69 -1.20
C ARG A 77 -4.52 -2.50 -2.26
N ASN A 78 -5.15 -3.62 -1.88
CA ASN A 78 -5.88 -4.45 -2.85
C ASN A 78 -7.04 -3.66 -3.47
N ALA A 79 -7.80 -2.90 -2.67
CA ALA A 79 -8.89 -2.07 -3.17
C ALA A 79 -8.41 -0.97 -4.14
N ALA A 80 -7.32 -0.28 -3.82
CA ALA A 80 -6.73 0.74 -4.68
C ALA A 80 -6.25 0.15 -6.02
N ILE A 81 -5.58 -0.99 -5.97
CA ILE A 81 -5.11 -1.72 -7.16
C ILE A 81 -6.28 -2.15 -8.03
N ASP A 82 -7.33 -2.71 -7.42
CA ASP A 82 -8.52 -3.16 -8.16
C ASP A 82 -9.21 -1.98 -8.86
N LYS A 83 -9.25 -0.80 -8.21
CA LYS A 83 -9.79 0.44 -8.80
C LYS A 83 -8.96 0.90 -10.00
N VAL A 84 -7.63 0.95 -9.88
CA VAL A 84 -6.73 1.31 -10.99
C VAL A 84 -6.85 0.34 -12.17
N ARG A 85 -7.10 -0.95 -11.89
CA ARG A 85 -7.31 -1.95 -12.94
C ARG A 85 -8.68 -1.84 -13.63
N SER A 86 -9.64 -1.17 -13.02
CA SER A 86 -10.99 -1.04 -13.58
C SER A 86 -10.97 -0.39 -14.96
N LYS A 87 -11.86 -0.85 -15.84
CA LYS A 87 -11.97 -0.31 -17.21
C LYS A 87 -12.30 1.19 -17.19
N ALA A 88 -13.08 1.63 -16.20
CA ALA A 88 -13.42 3.04 -15.99
C ALA A 88 -12.16 3.89 -15.71
N TYR A 89 -11.31 3.46 -14.79
CA TYR A 89 -10.07 4.17 -14.48
C TYR A 89 -9.12 4.20 -15.68
N LYS A 90 -8.90 3.07 -16.37
CA LYS A 90 -8.06 3.00 -17.56
C LYS A 90 -8.55 3.90 -18.70
N ASN A 91 -9.86 4.04 -18.87
CA ASN A 91 -10.44 4.94 -19.87
C ASN A 91 -10.24 6.42 -19.48
N LYS A 92 -10.26 6.76 -18.19
CA LYS A 92 -9.93 8.11 -17.69
C LYS A 92 -8.45 8.44 -17.95
N LEU A 93 -7.55 7.49 -17.68
CA LEU A 93 -6.11 7.66 -17.86
C LEU A 93 -5.68 7.79 -19.32
N LYS A 94 -6.40 7.18 -20.27
CA LYS A 94 -6.13 7.34 -21.72
C LYS A 94 -6.26 8.78 -22.23
N ASN A 95 -6.89 9.67 -21.45
CA ASN A 95 -7.02 11.09 -21.75
C ASN A 95 -6.02 11.96 -20.96
N SER A 96 -5.11 11.36 -20.19
CA SER A 96 -4.16 12.05 -19.33
C SER A 96 -2.76 11.50 -19.59
N ASP A 97 -1.93 12.27 -20.29
CA ASP A 97 -0.51 11.97 -20.48
C ASP A 97 0.17 12.03 -19.10
N PHE A 98 0.43 10.87 -18.50
CA PHE A 98 1.17 10.78 -17.24
C PHE A 98 2.52 10.12 -17.48
N ASP A 99 3.52 10.99 -17.67
CA ASP A 99 4.92 10.62 -17.86
C ASP A 99 5.69 10.56 -16.52
N ASP A 100 6.57 9.57 -16.49
CA ASP A 100 7.70 9.25 -15.60
C ASP A 100 7.72 9.54 -14.07
N PHE A 101 7.98 8.47 -13.30
CA PHE A 101 8.24 8.45 -11.85
C PHE A 101 9.66 8.92 -11.48
N SER A 102 10.57 9.10 -12.46
CA SER A 102 11.92 9.62 -12.19
C SER A 102 11.91 11.03 -11.56
N PHE A 103 10.80 11.77 -11.70
CA PHE A 103 10.63 13.11 -11.13
C PHE A 103 10.23 13.10 -9.63
N PHE A 104 9.44 12.12 -9.17
CA PHE A 104 8.91 12.11 -7.79
C PHE A 104 9.92 11.72 -6.71
N ILE A 105 10.94 10.91 -7.05
CA ILE A 105 12.07 10.68 -6.12
C ILE A 105 12.83 12.00 -5.86
N LYS A 106 12.73 13.01 -6.72
CA LYS A 106 13.39 14.31 -6.49
C LYS A 106 12.53 15.27 -5.65
N ASP A 107 11.22 15.31 -5.85
CA ASP A 107 10.36 16.34 -5.25
C ASP A 107 9.71 15.92 -3.92
N ASP A 108 9.26 14.67 -3.78
CA ASP A 108 8.52 14.22 -2.56
C ASP A 108 9.44 13.84 -1.39
N MET A 109 10.74 14.09 -1.56
CA MET A 109 11.76 13.97 -0.51
C MET A 109 12.15 15.32 0.09
N ASP A 110 11.35 16.37 -0.15
CA ASP A 110 11.27 17.57 0.72
C ASP A 110 10.44 17.27 2.00
N LEU A 111 10.68 16.10 2.59
CA LEU A 111 10.39 15.84 4.00
C LEU A 111 11.44 16.57 4.84
N ASP A 112 11.41 17.90 4.79
CA ASP A 112 12.26 18.79 5.59
C ASP A 112 11.67 19.00 7.00
N SER A 113 10.83 18.07 7.48
CA SER A 113 10.42 17.98 8.87
C SER A 113 10.82 16.63 9.46
N GLN A 114 11.93 16.67 10.20
CA GLN A 114 12.35 15.68 11.21
C GLN A 114 12.92 14.35 10.66
N SER A 115 14.20 14.39 10.33
CA SER A 115 15.23 13.35 10.60
C SER A 115 15.16 11.94 9.99
N ASP A 116 14.11 11.49 9.30
CA ASP A 116 14.04 10.09 8.81
C ASP A 116 14.27 9.89 7.29
N GLY A 117 14.11 10.93 6.46
CA GLY A 117 14.23 10.82 4.99
C GLY A 117 15.63 10.44 4.49
N TYR A 118 16.67 10.92 5.17
CA TYR A 118 18.07 10.69 4.79
C TYR A 118 18.52 9.23 5.02
N GLY A 119 17.90 8.54 5.98
CA GLY A 119 18.12 7.12 6.23
C GLY A 119 17.51 6.28 5.12
N LEU A 120 16.23 6.50 4.83
CA LEU A 120 15.47 5.71 3.84
C LEU A 120 16.14 5.72 2.46
N ARG A 121 16.67 6.87 2.01
CA ARG A 121 17.36 7.00 0.72
C ARG A 121 18.63 6.14 0.65
N LYS A 122 19.48 6.20 1.69
CA LYS A 122 20.69 5.34 1.81
C LYS A 122 20.36 3.84 1.88
N PHE A 123 19.18 3.48 2.38
CA PHE A 123 18.74 2.10 2.47
C PHE A 123 18.19 1.58 1.14
N VAL A 124 17.43 2.41 0.42
CA VAL A 124 16.97 2.11 -0.95
C VAL A 124 18.16 1.96 -1.91
N ASP A 125 19.21 2.79 -1.76
CA ASP A 125 20.44 2.68 -2.57
C ASP A 125 21.21 1.37 -2.35
N LYS A 126 21.05 0.72 -1.19
CA LYS A 126 21.65 -0.60 -0.89
C LYS A 126 20.84 -1.77 -1.47
N LEU A 127 19.59 -1.54 -1.88
CA LEU A 127 18.81 -2.58 -2.54
C LEU A 127 19.25 -2.76 -3.98
N LYS A 128 19.33 -4.02 -4.40
CA LYS A 128 19.61 -4.35 -5.80
C LYS A 128 18.59 -3.62 -6.71
N PRO A 129 18.98 -3.08 -7.87
CA PRO A 129 18.06 -2.35 -8.76
C PRO A 129 16.80 -3.14 -9.12
N MET A 130 16.95 -4.47 -9.25
CA MET A 130 15.82 -5.37 -9.48
C MET A 130 14.84 -5.42 -8.29
N CYS A 131 15.32 -5.34 -7.06
CA CYS A 131 14.47 -5.25 -5.88
C CYS A 131 13.68 -3.95 -5.85
N VAL A 132 14.34 -2.82 -6.14
CA VAL A 132 13.67 -1.51 -6.22
C VAL A 132 12.57 -1.56 -7.27
N LYS A 133 12.86 -2.07 -8.47
CA LYS A 133 11.87 -2.16 -9.57
C LYS A 133 10.70 -3.09 -9.24
N LEU A 134 10.98 -4.22 -8.58
CA LEU A 134 9.97 -5.20 -8.21
C LEU A 134 9.08 -4.66 -7.08
N ILE A 135 9.66 -3.90 -6.15
CA ILE A 135 8.92 -3.23 -5.09
C ILE A 135 8.08 -2.09 -5.66
N ASP A 136 8.64 -1.26 -6.55
CA ASP A 136 7.92 -0.22 -7.27
C ASP A 136 6.69 -0.79 -7.97
N LEU A 137 6.89 -1.81 -8.82
CA LEU A 137 5.80 -2.40 -9.59
C LEU A 137 4.72 -3.02 -8.69
N LEU A 138 5.13 -3.83 -7.71
CA LEU A 138 4.16 -4.47 -6.82
C LEU A 138 3.51 -3.42 -5.91
N PHE A 139 4.28 -2.74 -5.06
CA PHE A 139 3.75 -1.98 -3.94
C PHE A 139 3.20 -0.62 -4.33
N PHE A 140 3.77 0.03 -5.34
CA PHE A 140 3.43 1.42 -5.68
C PHE A 140 2.61 1.51 -6.97
N LYS A 141 2.99 0.79 -8.03
CA LYS A 141 2.25 0.78 -9.30
C LYS A 141 1.12 -0.24 -9.36
N GLY A 142 0.98 -1.04 -8.31
CA GLY A 142 -0.17 -1.92 -8.14
C GLY A 142 -0.19 -3.17 -9.01
N TYR A 143 0.92 -3.55 -9.63
CA TYR A 143 0.99 -4.73 -10.49
C TYR A 143 0.80 -6.01 -9.65
N THR A 144 0.15 -7.01 -10.22
CA THR A 144 0.10 -8.36 -9.62
C THR A 144 1.44 -9.02 -9.84
N GLN A 145 1.74 -10.05 -9.06
CA GLN A 145 2.92 -10.87 -9.31
C GLN A 145 2.94 -11.46 -10.72
N LYS A 146 1.76 -11.71 -11.32
CA LYS A 146 1.62 -12.17 -12.70
C LYS A 146 1.95 -11.07 -13.72
N GLU A 147 1.39 -9.87 -13.55
CA GLU A 147 1.71 -8.74 -14.43
C GLU A 147 3.17 -8.31 -14.30
N VAL A 148 3.78 -8.42 -13.11
CA VAL A 148 5.23 -8.21 -12.94
C VAL A 148 6.03 -9.30 -13.65
N SER A 149 5.57 -10.56 -13.59
CA SER A 149 6.19 -11.68 -14.30
C SER A 149 6.22 -11.42 -15.81
N GLU A 150 5.11 -10.92 -16.36
CA GLU A 150 4.97 -10.54 -17.77
C GLU A 150 5.78 -9.29 -18.12
N THR A 151 5.72 -8.24 -17.28
CA THR A 151 6.38 -6.94 -17.53
C THR A 151 7.90 -7.02 -17.43
N LEU A 152 8.42 -7.86 -16.55
CA LEU A 152 9.86 -8.04 -16.34
C LEU A 152 10.41 -9.27 -17.04
N ASP A 153 9.59 -10.01 -17.79
CA ASP A 153 9.92 -11.25 -18.48
C ASP A 153 10.67 -12.25 -17.57
N ILE A 154 10.14 -12.46 -16.36
CA ILE A 154 10.68 -13.42 -15.38
C ILE A 154 9.59 -14.36 -14.89
N PRO A 155 9.89 -15.63 -14.55
CA PRO A 155 8.87 -16.57 -14.07
C PRO A 155 8.15 -16.08 -12.82
N LEU A 156 6.85 -16.37 -12.68
CA LEU A 156 6.04 -16.00 -11.51
C LEU A 156 6.64 -16.52 -10.18
N GLY A 157 7.24 -17.71 -10.20
CA GLY A 157 7.97 -18.26 -9.05
C GLY A 157 9.17 -17.38 -8.65
N THR A 158 9.89 -16.84 -9.64
CA THR A 158 10.99 -15.91 -9.46
C THR A 158 10.52 -14.56 -8.94
N VAL A 159 9.36 -14.05 -9.38
CA VAL A 159 8.76 -12.84 -8.82
C VAL A 159 8.47 -13.03 -7.33
N LYS A 160 7.83 -14.14 -6.95
CA LYS A 160 7.51 -14.45 -5.54
C LYS A 160 8.76 -14.58 -4.67
N SER A 161 9.75 -15.36 -5.12
CA SER A 161 10.98 -15.59 -4.36
C SER A 161 11.81 -14.33 -4.23
N ARG A 162 11.96 -13.55 -5.31
CA ARG A 162 12.66 -12.26 -5.28
C ARG A 162 11.94 -11.25 -4.41
N ASN A 163 10.61 -11.12 -4.51
CA ASN A 163 9.85 -10.23 -3.65
C ASN A 163 10.10 -10.55 -2.16
N ARG A 164 10.01 -11.82 -1.78
CA ARG A 164 10.30 -12.26 -0.41
C ARG A 164 11.73 -11.91 0.01
N SER A 165 12.71 -12.18 -0.85
CA SER A 165 14.12 -11.85 -0.56
C SER A 165 14.35 -10.35 -0.41
N CYS A 166 13.77 -9.52 -1.28
CA CYS A 166 13.90 -8.07 -1.24
C CYS A 166 13.26 -7.47 0.02
N LEU A 167 12.09 -7.97 0.43
CA LEU A 167 11.43 -7.57 1.68
C LEU A 167 12.22 -8.00 2.92
N ASN A 168 12.82 -9.19 2.90
CA ASN A 168 13.69 -9.64 3.99
C ASN A 168 14.93 -8.75 4.12
N SER A 169 15.60 -8.43 3.01
CA SER A 169 16.74 -7.51 3.01
C SER A 169 16.34 -6.11 3.50
N LEU A 170 15.19 -5.59 3.09
CA LEU A 170 14.65 -4.34 3.63
C LEU A 170 14.49 -4.39 5.14
N ARG A 171 13.91 -5.49 5.66
CA ARG A 171 13.70 -5.67 7.10
C ARG A 171 15.00 -5.76 7.90
N GLU A 172 16.02 -6.43 7.35
CA GLU A 172 17.36 -6.52 7.96
C GLU A 172 18.11 -5.19 7.93
N THR A 173 17.79 -4.32 6.97
CA THR A 173 18.49 -3.02 6.83
C THR A 173 17.79 -1.90 7.61
N LEU A 174 16.49 -2.04 7.89
CA LEU A 174 15.66 -1.07 8.63
C LEU A 174 15.44 -1.44 10.10
N GLY A 175 15.83 -2.65 10.52
CA GLY A 175 15.79 -3.12 11.91
C GLY A 175 17.17 -3.16 12.54
#